data_AF-A0A9D8Q168-F1
#
_entry.id   AF-A0A9D8Q168-F1
#
_cell.length_a   1.000
_cell.length_b   1.000
_cell.length_c   1.000
_cell.angle_alpha   90.00
_cell.angle_beta   90.00
_cell.angle_gamma   90.00
#
_symmetry.space_group_name_H-M   'P 1'
#
loop_
_entity.id
_entity.type
_entity.pdbx_description
1 polymer ?
#
loop_
_entity_poly.entity_id
_entity_poly.type
_entity_poly.pdbx_seq_one_letter_code
_entity_poly.pdbx_strand_id
1 'polypeptide(L)'
;MTHYTLDRPVRIGFACNAETYERMMDDGAMAAFTALGTFAHHVCDEPSAWETAPPENPAAVDALVEFAANVDALLVCHGSPRLTGAILDRMPTVKLVAEVEGDRFSQRIDVNAAAERNITVVDTTNGSSYPVSEWALAMAMIGLRNAGSLYRRMIAGETPFRSNADRVADFSWNGELTGKKVGLIGCGYIGRRLLELLAPFRCDIYAYDPHVPRLLADIYDITLTSLDQVMGCDVVISLVPLTPETQGMITARELDLLRPGAVFVNVSRGAVVDQAALIRRLERNDIVASLDVFDPEPLEPNSPLRNMHNVFLTPHIAGVTAPCGPRFLTLAADEIARKFAGHRTRHDLVPRAAVKK
;
A
#
# COMPACT_ATOMS: atom_id res chain seq x y z
N MET A 1 -0.17 23.72 0.76
CA MET A 1 0.46 23.49 2.08
C MET A 1 -0.23 24.35 3.12
N THR A 2 -0.53 23.80 4.28
CA THR A 2 -0.96 24.60 5.43
C THR A 2 0.26 25.35 5.96
N HIS A 3 0.22 26.68 6.05
CA HIS A 3 1.34 27.45 6.60
C HIS A 3 1.39 27.28 8.12
N TYR A 4 2.40 26.57 8.62
CA TYR A 4 2.70 26.48 10.04
C TYR A 4 3.79 27.50 10.40
N THR A 5 3.64 28.18 11.54
CA THR A 5 4.70 29.03 12.10
C THR A 5 5.68 28.14 12.86
N LEU A 6 6.94 28.15 12.46
CA LEU A 6 8.01 27.37 13.10
C LEU A 6 8.82 28.27 14.03
N ASP A 7 9.19 27.75 15.21
CA ASP A 7 10.01 28.49 16.18
C ASP A 7 11.44 28.75 15.66
N ARG A 8 11.94 27.87 14.80
CA ARG A 8 13.23 28.00 14.11
C ARG A 8 13.24 27.20 12.79
N PRO A 9 14.15 27.50 11.87
CA PRO A 9 14.40 26.64 10.71
C PRO A 9 14.74 25.20 11.14
N VAL A 10 14.19 24.24 10.41
CA VAL A 10 14.42 22.80 10.62
C VAL A 10 15.55 22.34 9.72
N ARG A 11 16.48 21.53 10.25
CA ARG A 11 17.53 20.88 9.47
C ARG A 11 17.03 19.50 9.04
N ILE A 12 16.85 19.32 7.74
CA ILE A 12 16.21 18.15 7.15
C ILE A 12 17.27 17.37 6.37
N GLY A 13 17.43 16.09 6.71
CA GLY A 13 18.28 15.17 5.97
C GLY A 13 17.46 14.15 5.20
N PHE A 14 17.88 13.78 4.00
CA PHE A 14 17.37 12.63 3.27
C PHE A 14 18.50 11.63 3.04
N ALA A 15 18.38 10.42 3.57
CA ALA A 15 19.33 9.33 3.36
C ALA A 15 18.72 8.30 2.40
N CYS A 16 19.27 8.18 1.20
CA CYS A 16 18.87 7.19 0.20
C CYS A 16 19.93 7.07 -0.90
N ASN A 17 19.82 6.04 -1.75
CA ASN A 17 20.68 5.90 -2.92
C ASN A 17 20.40 6.99 -3.97
N ALA A 18 21.34 7.16 -4.91
CA ALA A 18 21.26 8.22 -5.92
C ALA A 18 20.02 8.05 -6.83
N GLU A 19 19.72 6.82 -7.26
CA GLU A 19 18.57 6.52 -8.12
C GLU A 19 17.23 6.91 -7.45
N THR A 20 17.07 6.60 -6.16
CA THR A 20 15.89 6.95 -5.38
C THR A 20 15.75 8.46 -5.26
N TYR A 21 16.85 9.16 -5.00
CA TYR A 21 16.84 10.61 -4.92
C TYR A 21 16.41 11.25 -6.23
N GLU A 22 17.01 10.85 -7.35
CA GLU A 22 16.67 11.36 -8.69
C GLU A 22 15.22 11.07 -9.08
N ARG A 23 14.69 9.91 -8.69
CA ARG A 23 13.30 9.51 -8.97
C ARG A 23 12.27 10.27 -8.13
N MET A 24 12.58 10.55 -6.86
CA MET A 24 11.60 11.06 -5.89
C MET A 24 11.64 12.57 -5.73
N MET A 25 12.81 13.19 -5.88
CA MET A 25 12.97 14.62 -5.65
C MET A 25 12.58 15.42 -6.89
N ASP A 26 11.58 16.29 -6.75
CA ASP A 26 11.22 17.28 -7.75
C ASP A 26 11.26 18.71 -7.17
N ASP A 27 11.02 19.70 -8.02
CA ASP A 27 11.02 21.12 -7.62
C ASP A 27 9.98 21.41 -6.52
N GLY A 28 8.86 20.69 -6.52
CA GLY A 28 7.79 20.84 -5.53
C GLY A 28 8.21 20.34 -4.15
N ALA A 29 8.79 19.14 -4.07
CA ALA A 29 9.34 18.57 -2.85
C ALA A 29 10.51 19.39 -2.32
N MET A 30 11.41 19.87 -3.20
CA MET A 30 12.53 20.72 -2.78
C MET A 30 12.04 22.07 -2.24
N ALA A 31 11.07 22.70 -2.90
CA ALA A 31 10.42 23.93 -2.41
C ALA A 31 9.73 23.71 -1.06
N ALA A 32 9.07 22.56 -0.89
CA ALA A 32 8.43 22.16 0.37
C ALA A 32 9.43 22.06 1.53
N PHE A 33 10.59 21.42 1.35
CA PHE A 33 11.59 21.32 2.41
C PHE A 33 12.33 22.63 2.67
N THR A 34 12.71 23.37 1.63
CA THR A 34 13.43 24.65 1.76
C THR A 34 12.57 25.72 2.44
N ALA A 35 11.24 25.66 2.32
CA ALA A 35 10.33 26.52 3.06
C ALA A 35 10.34 26.27 4.59
N LEU A 36 10.81 25.10 5.04
CA LEU A 36 10.90 24.73 6.46
C LEU A 36 12.29 24.99 7.05
N GLY A 37 13.33 25.06 6.22
CA GLY A 37 14.71 25.30 6.66
C GLY A 37 15.75 24.78 5.67
N THR A 38 16.77 24.08 6.17
CA THR A 38 17.87 23.56 5.35
C THR A 38 17.61 22.12 4.96
N PHE A 39 17.91 21.75 3.71
CA PHE A 39 17.79 20.39 3.21
C PHE A 39 19.17 19.87 2.77
N ALA A 40 19.48 18.63 3.11
CA ALA A 40 20.69 17.94 2.67
C ALA A 40 20.38 16.47 2.30
N HIS A 41 21.05 15.97 1.26
CA HIS A 41 20.99 14.56 0.84
C HIS A 41 22.28 13.85 1.22
N HIS A 42 22.16 12.64 1.75
CA HIS A 42 23.25 11.73 2.03
C HIS A 42 23.07 10.45 1.21
N VAL A 43 24.01 10.20 0.30
CA VAL A 43 23.99 9.02 -0.56
C VAL A 43 24.38 7.80 0.27
N CYS A 44 23.52 6.78 0.26
CA CYS A 44 23.76 5.47 0.87
C CYS A 44 23.34 4.37 -0.10
N ASP A 45 24.09 3.27 -0.21
CA ASP A 45 23.83 2.20 -1.19
C ASP A 45 23.69 0.80 -0.54
N GLU A 46 23.10 0.75 0.66
CA GLU A 46 22.81 -0.53 1.32
C GLU A 46 21.82 -1.36 0.50
N PRO A 47 22.04 -2.70 0.37
CA PRO A 47 21.11 -3.59 -0.29
C PRO A 47 19.70 -3.40 0.25
N SER A 48 18.73 -3.18 -0.64
CA SER A 48 17.35 -2.88 -0.26
C SER A 48 16.39 -3.84 -0.95
N ALA A 49 15.37 -4.26 -0.22
CA ALA A 49 14.29 -5.11 -0.70
C ALA A 49 12.99 -4.72 0.02
N TRP A 50 11.85 -5.02 -0.61
CA TRP A 50 10.53 -4.70 -0.05
C TRP A 50 10.18 -5.53 1.19
N GLU A 51 10.72 -6.74 1.29
CA GLU A 51 10.32 -7.73 2.30
C GLU A 51 11.37 -7.93 3.39
N THR A 52 12.62 -7.48 3.18
CA THR A 52 13.73 -7.72 4.11
C THR A 52 14.45 -6.44 4.49
N ALA A 53 14.87 -6.37 5.75
CA ALA A 53 15.75 -5.31 6.23
C ALA A 53 17.08 -5.30 5.46
N PRO A 54 17.70 -4.13 5.24
CA PRO A 54 19.08 -4.08 4.79
C PRO A 54 19.99 -4.79 5.82
N PRO A 55 21.06 -5.47 5.38
CA PRO A 55 22.07 -6.00 6.29
C PRO A 55 22.74 -4.86 7.06
N GLU A 56 23.32 -5.18 8.21
CA GLU A 56 24.04 -4.18 9.01
C GLU A 56 25.47 -4.00 8.47
N ASN A 57 25.77 -2.79 7.99
CA ASN A 57 27.09 -2.37 7.54
C ASN A 57 27.62 -1.26 8.47
N PRO A 58 28.60 -1.55 9.35
CA PRO A 58 29.11 -0.57 10.32
C PRO A 58 29.62 0.73 9.70
N ALA A 59 30.29 0.66 8.53
CA ALA A 59 30.83 1.85 7.89
C ALA A 59 29.73 2.78 7.36
N ALA A 60 28.67 2.21 6.76
CA ALA A 60 27.51 2.97 6.30
C ALA A 60 26.72 3.56 7.48
N VAL A 61 26.61 2.81 8.58
CA VAL A 61 26.00 3.31 9.82
C VAL A 61 26.78 4.48 10.39
N ASP A 62 28.11 4.40 10.44
CA ASP A 62 28.95 5.49 10.96
C ASP A 62 28.82 6.77 10.13
N ALA A 63 28.82 6.64 8.79
CA ALA A 63 28.59 7.77 7.88
C ALA A 63 27.19 8.39 8.06
N LEU A 64 26.15 7.57 8.19
CA LEU A 64 24.79 8.05 8.44
C LEU A 64 24.68 8.79 9.78
N VAL A 65 25.33 8.28 10.83
CA VAL A 65 25.37 8.93 12.15
C VAL A 65 26.06 10.29 12.08
N GLU A 66 27.21 10.39 11.40
CA GLU A 66 27.92 11.65 11.20
C GLU A 66 27.04 12.68 10.48
N PHE A 67 26.35 12.26 9.42
CA PHE A 67 25.38 13.10 8.72
C PHE A 67 24.22 13.53 9.63
N ALA A 68 23.65 12.58 10.38
CA ALA A 68 22.49 12.82 11.23
C ALA A 68 22.78 13.72 12.44
N ALA A 69 24.05 13.88 12.85
CA ALA A 69 24.45 14.76 13.95
C ALA A 69 24.02 16.24 13.74
N ASN A 70 23.78 16.63 12.48
CA ASN A 70 23.37 17.98 12.12
C ASN A 70 21.92 18.09 11.62
N VAL A 71 21.10 17.05 11.77
CA VAL A 71 19.70 17.06 11.31
C VAL A 71 18.72 16.97 12.49
N ASP A 72 17.58 17.63 12.33
CA ASP A 72 16.45 17.59 13.26
C ASP A 72 15.37 16.59 12.78
N ALA A 73 15.22 16.45 11.46
CA ALA A 73 14.35 15.46 10.82
C ALA A 73 15.14 14.64 9.78
N LEU A 74 14.96 13.32 9.78
CA LEU A 74 15.64 12.41 8.87
C LEU A 74 14.62 11.63 8.03
N LEU A 75 14.70 11.76 6.71
CA LEU A 75 13.99 10.90 5.77
C LEU A 75 14.90 9.71 5.43
N VAL A 76 14.33 8.51 5.41
CA VAL A 76 15.01 7.28 5.02
C VAL A 76 14.24 6.58 3.90
N CYS A 77 14.98 5.94 2.99
CA CYS A 77 14.43 5.16 1.87
C CYS A 77 15.44 4.09 1.43
N HIS A 78 15.21 3.45 0.28
CA HIS A 78 16.15 2.50 -0.33
C HIS A 78 17.58 3.06 -0.36
N GLY A 79 18.52 2.20 0.01
CA GLY A 79 19.94 2.53 0.15
C GLY A 79 20.35 2.91 1.58
N SER A 80 19.45 3.38 2.43
CA SER A 80 19.83 3.79 3.79
C SER A 80 19.94 2.62 4.79
N PRO A 81 20.87 2.66 5.77
CA PRO A 81 20.92 1.68 6.85
C PRO A 81 19.60 1.52 7.62
N ARG A 82 19.38 0.34 8.21
CA ARG A 82 18.32 0.14 9.20
C ARG A 82 18.63 0.94 10.46
N LEU A 83 17.66 1.71 10.94
CA LEU A 83 17.72 2.45 12.21
C LEU A 83 17.31 1.57 13.38
N THR A 84 18.29 0.93 14.01
CA THR A 84 18.12 0.19 15.27
C THR A 84 18.21 1.14 16.48
N GLY A 85 17.81 0.67 17.67
CA GLY A 85 17.97 1.46 18.91
C GLY A 85 19.40 1.92 19.16
N ALA A 86 20.40 1.07 18.93
CA ALA A 86 21.81 1.40 19.10
C ALA A 86 22.29 2.50 18.13
N ILE A 87 21.70 2.58 16.94
CA ILE A 87 21.99 3.63 15.95
C ILE A 87 21.29 4.92 16.36
N LEU A 88 20.03 4.85 16.78
CA LEU A 88 19.25 6.00 17.25
C LEU A 88 19.86 6.66 18.48
N ASP A 89 20.52 5.90 19.37
CA ASP A 89 21.29 6.45 20.52
C ASP A 89 22.41 7.41 20.10
N ARG A 90 22.94 7.23 18.88
CA ARG A 90 24.02 8.05 18.33
C ARG A 90 23.50 9.28 17.58
N MET A 91 22.18 9.49 17.51
CA MET A 91 21.53 10.57 16.76
C MET A 91 20.69 11.51 17.66
N PRO A 92 21.27 12.15 18.69
CA PRO A 92 20.52 12.87 19.73
C PRO A 92 19.73 14.10 19.23
N THR A 93 20.10 14.64 18.08
CA THR A 93 19.44 15.81 17.47
C THR A 93 18.16 15.46 16.73
N VAL A 94 18.03 14.21 16.23
CA VAL A 94 16.89 13.78 15.44
C VAL A 94 15.64 13.70 16.33
N LYS A 95 14.56 14.36 15.92
CA LYS A 95 13.25 14.39 16.61
C LYS A 95 12.13 13.77 15.78
N LEU A 96 12.35 13.61 14.48
CA LEU A 96 11.43 12.95 13.57
C LEU A 96 12.19 12.10 12.54
N VAL A 97 11.71 10.89 12.31
CA VAL A 97 12.14 10.05 11.17
C VAL A 97 10.93 9.80 10.28
N ALA A 98 11.09 10.00 8.97
CA ALA A 98 10.05 9.72 7.99
C ALA A 98 10.49 8.58 7.06
N GLU A 99 9.66 7.55 6.99
CA GLU A 99 9.80 6.48 6.00
C GLU A 99 9.12 6.89 4.69
N VAL A 100 9.84 6.73 3.57
CA VAL A 100 9.37 7.08 2.23
C VAL A 100 9.58 5.97 1.19
N GLU A 101 9.94 4.75 1.61
CA GLU A 101 10.23 3.59 0.76
C GLU A 101 9.01 3.08 -0.03
N GLY A 102 7.82 3.08 0.56
CA GLY A 102 6.58 2.65 -0.10
C GLY A 102 5.81 1.54 0.62
N ASP A 103 6.30 1.03 1.76
CA ASP A 103 5.60 0.06 2.61
C ASP A 103 5.49 0.55 4.07
N ARG A 104 4.28 0.41 4.63
CA ARG A 104 3.88 0.88 5.97
C ARG A 104 4.60 0.17 7.12
N PHE A 105 5.21 -0.98 6.84
CA PHE A 105 5.97 -1.77 7.82
C PHE A 105 7.41 -2.00 7.37
N SER A 106 8.01 -0.98 6.73
CA SER A 106 9.42 -1.07 6.34
C SER A 106 10.25 -1.55 7.55
N GLN A 107 11.07 -2.57 7.30
CA GLN A 107 11.94 -3.15 8.30
C GLN A 107 13.10 -2.20 8.66
N ARG A 108 13.10 -0.98 8.10
CA ARG A 108 14.19 -0.01 8.15
C ARG A 108 14.20 0.81 9.43
N ILE A 109 13.10 0.87 10.18
CA ILE A 109 13.04 1.63 11.43
C ILE A 109 12.53 0.74 12.56
N ASP A 110 13.30 0.64 13.65
CA ASP A 110 12.77 0.12 14.91
C ASP A 110 11.89 1.19 15.57
N VAL A 111 10.58 1.12 15.27
CA VAL A 111 9.58 2.09 15.75
C VAL A 111 9.48 2.11 17.27
N ASN A 112 9.67 0.96 17.94
CA ASN A 112 9.62 0.90 19.40
C ASN A 112 10.84 1.59 20.01
N ALA A 113 12.03 1.31 19.48
CA ALA A 113 13.24 1.98 19.95
C ALA A 113 13.21 3.49 19.70
N ALA A 114 12.62 3.94 18.60
CA ALA A 114 12.39 5.36 18.33
C ALA A 114 11.43 5.99 19.35
N ALA A 115 10.33 5.30 19.68
CA ALA A 115 9.35 5.75 20.67
C ALA A 115 9.96 5.94 22.06
N GLU A 116 10.79 5.00 22.52
CA GLU A 116 11.52 5.09 23.81
C GLU A 116 12.42 6.32 23.91
N ARG A 117 12.88 6.84 22.76
CA ARG A 117 13.77 8.01 22.64
C ARG A 117 13.01 9.30 22.34
N ASN A 118 11.67 9.29 22.37
CA ASN A 118 10.80 10.40 21.98
C ASN A 118 11.04 10.89 20.54
N ILE A 119 11.45 9.99 19.65
CA ILE A 119 11.59 10.25 18.22
C ILE A 119 10.26 9.88 17.57
N THR A 120 9.62 10.84 16.90
CA THR A 120 8.39 10.56 16.15
C THR A 120 8.75 9.84 14.85
N VAL A 121 8.06 8.74 14.55
CA VAL A 121 8.23 8.03 13.29
C VAL A 121 6.97 8.20 12.47
N VAL A 122 7.08 8.70 11.23
CA VAL A 122 5.94 8.85 10.33
C VAL A 122 6.10 7.98 9.09
N ASP A 123 4.99 7.42 8.65
CA ASP A 123 4.87 6.71 7.38
C ASP A 123 4.11 7.59 6.38
N THR A 124 4.79 8.00 5.32
CA THR A 124 4.18 8.85 4.28
C THR A 124 3.91 8.11 2.98
N THR A 125 4.05 6.78 3.02
CA THR A 125 3.81 5.89 1.89
C THR A 125 2.33 5.80 1.54
N ASN A 126 1.44 6.33 2.37
CA ASN A 126 0.04 6.57 2.02
C ASN A 126 -0.13 7.47 0.79
N GLY A 127 0.91 8.13 0.28
CA GLY A 127 0.89 8.73 -1.05
C GLY A 127 0.56 7.73 -2.19
N SER A 128 0.76 6.43 -2.00
CA SER A 128 0.43 5.37 -2.95
C SER A 128 -1.05 4.97 -2.87
N SER A 129 -1.79 5.48 -1.88
CA SER A 129 -3.22 5.19 -1.74
C SER A 129 -4.03 5.58 -2.96
N TYR A 130 -3.66 6.66 -3.65
CA TYR A 130 -4.32 7.11 -4.86
C TYR A 130 -4.22 6.06 -5.98
N PRO A 131 -3.03 5.77 -6.56
CA PRO A 131 -2.95 4.84 -7.68
C PRO A 131 -3.41 3.43 -7.30
N VAL A 132 -3.16 2.94 -6.08
CA VAL A 132 -3.61 1.60 -5.69
C VAL A 132 -5.13 1.52 -5.63
N SER A 133 -5.80 2.54 -5.07
CA SER A 133 -7.27 2.56 -5.02
C SER A 133 -7.91 2.70 -6.41
N GLU A 134 -7.31 3.52 -7.28
CA GLU A 134 -7.75 3.68 -8.68
C GLU A 134 -7.59 2.34 -9.43
N TRP A 135 -6.46 1.66 -9.23
CA TRP A 135 -6.18 0.38 -9.86
C TRP A 135 -7.07 -0.73 -9.32
N ALA A 136 -7.33 -0.78 -8.01
CA ALA A 136 -8.26 -1.72 -7.40
C ALA A 136 -9.67 -1.59 -8.00
N LEU A 137 -10.14 -0.35 -8.17
CA LEU A 137 -11.42 -0.08 -8.84
C LEU A 137 -11.39 -0.54 -10.30
N ALA A 138 -10.33 -0.22 -11.04
CA ALA A 138 -10.18 -0.63 -12.43
C ALA A 138 -10.18 -2.17 -12.57
N MET A 139 -9.43 -2.88 -11.73
CA MET A 139 -9.36 -4.34 -11.70
C MET A 139 -10.69 -4.98 -11.31
N ALA A 140 -11.43 -4.38 -10.36
CA ALA A 140 -12.79 -4.82 -10.06
C ALA A 140 -13.70 -4.72 -11.29
N MET A 141 -13.66 -3.59 -12.00
CA MET A 141 -14.47 -3.38 -13.22
C MET A 141 -14.05 -4.30 -14.38
N ILE A 142 -12.74 -4.54 -14.55
CA ILE A 142 -12.21 -5.50 -15.52
C ILE A 142 -12.71 -6.91 -15.20
N GLY A 143 -12.62 -7.33 -13.94
CA GLY A 143 -13.06 -8.64 -13.48
C GLY A 143 -14.57 -8.85 -13.64
N LEU A 144 -15.38 -7.82 -13.37
CA LEU A 144 -16.84 -7.88 -13.52
C LEU A 144 -17.31 -8.17 -14.95
N ARG A 145 -16.45 -7.90 -15.94
CA ARG A 145 -16.74 -8.14 -17.36
C ARG A 145 -15.80 -9.15 -17.99
N ASN A 146 -14.95 -9.78 -17.17
CA ASN A 146 -13.83 -10.61 -17.59
C ASN A 146 -13.04 -10.01 -18.78
N ALA A 147 -12.88 -8.69 -18.77
CA ALA A 147 -12.43 -7.92 -19.93
C ALA A 147 -10.98 -8.29 -20.32
N GLY A 148 -10.15 -8.71 -19.36
CA GLY A 148 -8.80 -9.20 -19.62
C GLY A 148 -8.76 -10.48 -20.47
N SER A 149 -9.68 -11.41 -20.23
CA SER A 149 -9.82 -12.62 -21.07
C SER A 149 -10.35 -12.28 -22.46
N LEU A 150 -11.40 -11.46 -22.52
CA LEU A 150 -11.98 -11.02 -23.79
C LEU A 150 -10.96 -10.29 -24.66
N TYR A 151 -10.16 -9.40 -24.06
CA TYR A 151 -9.05 -8.74 -24.72
C TYR A 151 -8.06 -9.75 -25.33
N ARG A 152 -7.57 -10.71 -24.54
CA ARG A 152 -6.62 -11.74 -25.02
C ARG A 152 -7.19 -12.53 -26.19
N ARG A 153 -8.44 -12.96 -26.09
CA ARG A 153 -9.14 -13.72 -27.14
C ARG A 153 -9.33 -12.92 -28.41
N MET A 154 -9.69 -11.64 -28.31
CA MET A 154 -9.81 -10.75 -29.48
C MET A 154 -8.46 -10.52 -30.17
N ILE A 155 -7.39 -10.31 -29.41
CA ILE A 155 -6.03 -10.19 -29.96
C ILE A 155 -5.60 -11.50 -30.66
N ALA A 156 -6.04 -12.65 -30.16
CA ALA A 156 -5.81 -13.96 -30.80
C ALA A 156 -6.69 -14.21 -32.05
N GLY A 157 -7.56 -13.25 -32.44
CA GLY A 157 -8.43 -13.37 -33.61
C GLY A 157 -9.74 -14.11 -33.35
N GLU A 158 -10.07 -14.42 -32.10
CA GLU A 158 -11.37 -15.01 -31.76
C GLU A 158 -12.51 -13.98 -31.84
N THR A 159 -13.74 -14.47 -31.99
CA THR A 159 -14.96 -13.69 -31.83
C THR A 159 -15.74 -14.25 -30.63
N PRO A 160 -15.47 -13.77 -29.40
CA PRO A 160 -15.97 -14.38 -28.16
C PRO A 160 -17.50 -14.43 -28.06
N PHE A 161 -18.17 -13.39 -28.57
CA PHE A 161 -19.62 -13.28 -28.56
C PHE A 161 -20.12 -12.98 -29.97
N ARG A 162 -20.98 -13.84 -30.49
CA ARG A 162 -21.65 -13.69 -31.79
C ARG A 162 -23.10 -13.24 -31.63
N SER A 163 -23.67 -13.40 -30.44
CA SER A 163 -25.01 -12.97 -30.07
C SER A 163 -25.05 -12.40 -28.65
N ASN A 164 -26.16 -11.75 -28.30
CA ASN A 164 -26.40 -11.38 -26.89
C ASN A 164 -26.65 -12.59 -26.00
N ALA A 165 -27.16 -13.70 -26.53
CA ALA A 165 -27.37 -14.93 -25.76
C ALA A 165 -26.03 -15.50 -25.27
N ASP A 166 -24.99 -15.44 -26.11
CA ASP A 166 -23.63 -15.89 -25.75
C ASP A 166 -23.09 -15.12 -24.53
N ARG A 167 -23.41 -13.82 -24.44
CA ARG A 167 -22.99 -12.95 -23.32
C ARG A 167 -23.69 -13.31 -22.02
N VAL A 168 -25.00 -13.60 -22.10
CA VAL A 168 -25.83 -13.92 -20.93
C VAL A 168 -25.51 -15.33 -20.41
N ALA A 169 -25.13 -16.25 -21.28
CA ALA A 169 -24.75 -17.62 -20.92
C ALA A 169 -23.33 -17.74 -20.33
N ASP A 170 -22.46 -16.74 -20.55
CA ASP A 170 -21.09 -16.75 -20.06
C ASP A 170 -21.05 -16.33 -18.58
N PHE A 171 -20.65 -17.26 -17.71
CA PHE A 171 -20.54 -17.02 -16.27
C PHE A 171 -19.58 -15.87 -15.94
N SER A 172 -18.65 -15.55 -16.85
CA SER A 172 -17.64 -14.52 -16.64
C SER A 172 -18.14 -13.12 -16.96
N TRP A 173 -19.39 -13.00 -17.46
CA TRP A 173 -20.11 -11.75 -17.61
C TRP A 173 -20.91 -11.39 -16.35
N ASN A 174 -20.22 -10.85 -15.35
CA ASN A 174 -20.75 -10.61 -13.99
C ASN A 174 -21.47 -9.26 -13.80
N GLY A 175 -21.68 -8.50 -14.88
CA GLY A 175 -22.50 -7.30 -14.93
C GLY A 175 -21.76 -6.00 -14.60
N GLU A 176 -22.48 -5.04 -14.01
CA GLU A 176 -21.96 -3.69 -13.68
C GLU A 176 -21.73 -3.52 -12.18
N LEU A 177 -20.83 -2.61 -11.80
CA LEU A 177 -20.49 -2.37 -10.39
C LEU A 177 -21.64 -1.74 -9.59
N THR A 178 -22.47 -0.94 -10.25
CA THR A 178 -23.55 -0.16 -9.61
C THR A 178 -24.48 -1.04 -8.79
N GLY A 179 -24.70 -0.69 -7.52
CA GLY A 179 -25.60 -1.41 -6.63
C GLY A 179 -25.13 -2.80 -6.17
N LYS A 180 -23.89 -3.21 -6.50
CA LYS A 180 -23.34 -4.50 -6.02
C LYS A 180 -22.89 -4.43 -4.57
N LYS A 181 -22.79 -5.60 -3.93
CA LYS A 181 -22.10 -5.74 -2.64
C LYS A 181 -20.60 -5.79 -2.87
N VAL A 182 -19.86 -4.85 -2.28
CA VAL A 182 -18.40 -4.78 -2.37
C VAL A 182 -17.81 -5.02 -0.99
N GLY A 183 -16.99 -6.06 -0.89
CA GLY A 183 -16.26 -6.45 0.30
C GLY A 183 -14.83 -5.92 0.28
N LEU A 184 -14.40 -5.23 1.33
CA LEU A 184 -13.03 -4.77 1.52
C LEU A 184 -12.35 -5.56 2.65
N ILE A 185 -11.22 -6.20 2.36
CA ILE A 185 -10.36 -6.82 3.37
C ILE A 185 -9.26 -5.79 3.69
N GLY A 186 -9.40 -5.10 4.82
CA GLY A 186 -8.59 -3.93 5.19
C GLY A 186 -9.27 -2.60 4.84
N CYS A 187 -9.34 -1.69 5.81
CA CYS A 187 -9.95 -0.35 5.68
C CYS A 187 -8.97 0.76 6.12
N GLY A 188 -7.70 0.60 5.72
CA GLY A 188 -6.63 1.57 5.89
C GLY A 188 -6.70 2.74 4.92
N TYR A 189 -5.57 3.39 4.62
CA TYR A 189 -5.53 4.56 3.73
C TYR A 189 -6.02 4.24 2.30
N ILE A 190 -5.59 3.11 1.72
CA ILE A 190 -6.02 2.68 0.39
C ILE A 190 -7.53 2.38 0.39
N GLY A 191 -8.00 1.59 1.37
CA GLY A 191 -9.44 1.27 1.51
C GLY A 191 -10.31 2.51 1.62
N ARG A 192 -9.93 3.49 2.46
CA ARG A 192 -10.68 4.75 2.60
C ARG A 192 -10.71 5.57 1.32
N ARG A 193 -9.61 5.63 0.56
CA ARG A 193 -9.61 6.29 -0.75
C ARG A 193 -10.53 5.56 -1.73
N LEU A 194 -10.49 4.23 -1.72
CA LEU A 194 -11.38 3.42 -2.54
C LEU A 194 -12.86 3.65 -2.20
N LEU A 195 -13.21 3.85 -0.92
CA LEU A 195 -14.58 4.22 -0.52
C LEU A 195 -15.04 5.52 -1.19
N GLU A 196 -14.18 6.53 -1.27
CA GLU A 196 -14.48 7.80 -1.96
C GLU A 196 -14.72 7.56 -3.46
N LEU A 197 -13.95 6.67 -4.10
CA LEU A 197 -14.11 6.31 -5.51
C LEU A 197 -15.35 5.44 -5.78
N LEU A 198 -15.78 4.64 -4.80
CA LEU A 198 -16.95 3.76 -4.90
C LEU A 198 -18.27 4.49 -4.65
N ALA A 199 -18.26 5.64 -3.96
CA ALA A 199 -19.47 6.38 -3.60
C ALA A 199 -20.43 6.65 -4.79
N PRO A 200 -19.96 7.04 -6.00
CA PRO A 200 -20.86 7.27 -7.14
C PRO A 200 -21.59 6.01 -7.64
N PHE A 201 -21.07 4.81 -7.34
CA PHE A 201 -21.64 3.54 -7.80
C PHE A 201 -22.76 3.01 -6.89
N ARG A 202 -23.00 3.64 -5.73
CA ARG A 202 -24.09 3.25 -4.80
C ARG A 202 -24.02 1.77 -4.41
N CYS A 203 -22.81 1.27 -4.19
CA CYS A 203 -22.57 -0.10 -3.75
C CYS A 203 -22.94 -0.28 -2.27
N ASP A 204 -23.37 -1.48 -1.89
CA ASP A 204 -23.47 -1.88 -0.49
C ASP A 204 -22.08 -2.31 -0.01
N ILE A 205 -21.41 -1.50 0.82
CA ILE A 205 -20.03 -1.77 1.23
C ILE A 205 -19.96 -2.54 2.54
N TYR A 206 -19.20 -3.64 2.52
CA TYR A 206 -18.84 -4.43 3.68
C TYR A 206 -17.32 -4.39 3.87
N ALA A 207 -16.84 -4.24 5.10
CA ALA A 207 -15.40 -4.20 5.36
C ALA A 207 -15.02 -5.01 6.59
N TYR A 208 -13.90 -5.73 6.49
CA TYR A 208 -13.26 -6.43 7.59
C TYR A 208 -11.91 -5.77 7.87
N ASP A 209 -11.79 -5.16 9.03
CA ASP A 209 -10.54 -4.64 9.56
C ASP A 209 -10.64 -4.59 11.10
N PRO A 210 -9.90 -5.44 11.83
CA PRO A 210 -10.02 -5.54 13.28
C PRO A 210 -9.42 -4.32 14.02
N HIS A 211 -8.71 -3.43 13.33
CA HIS A 211 -7.98 -2.32 13.93
C HIS A 211 -8.62 -0.95 13.67
N VAL A 212 -9.61 -0.86 12.78
CA VAL A 212 -10.27 0.42 12.52
C VAL A 212 -11.33 0.78 13.56
N PRO A 213 -11.42 2.07 13.95
CA PRO A 213 -12.48 2.54 14.83
C PRO A 213 -13.86 2.35 14.18
N ARG A 214 -14.83 1.89 14.97
CA ARG A 214 -16.22 1.71 14.52
C ARG A 214 -16.85 2.98 13.94
N LEU A 215 -16.43 4.17 14.39
CA LEU A 215 -16.88 5.46 13.86
C LEU A 215 -16.68 5.60 12.34
N LEU A 216 -15.72 4.88 11.74
CA LEU A 216 -15.54 4.90 10.28
C LEU A 216 -16.74 4.32 9.53
N ALA A 217 -17.48 3.39 10.14
CA ALA A 217 -18.70 2.84 9.57
C ALA A 217 -19.71 3.96 9.27
N ASP A 218 -19.91 4.86 10.24
CA ASP A 218 -20.85 5.97 10.11
C ASP A 218 -20.36 7.05 9.13
N ILE A 219 -19.04 7.33 9.11
CA ILE A 219 -18.45 8.37 8.25
C ILE A 219 -18.56 8.01 6.77
N TYR A 220 -18.32 6.73 6.44
CA TYR A 220 -18.29 6.26 5.05
C TYR A 220 -19.55 5.50 4.63
N ASP A 221 -20.55 5.39 5.50
CA ASP A 221 -21.77 4.59 5.29
C ASP A 221 -21.46 3.15 4.87
N ILE A 222 -20.66 2.46 5.69
CA ILE A 222 -20.21 1.08 5.44
C ILE A 222 -20.58 0.12 6.58
N THR A 223 -20.70 -1.16 6.26
CA THR A 223 -20.89 -2.21 7.25
C THR A 223 -19.57 -2.85 7.67
N LEU A 224 -19.08 -2.56 8.88
CA LEU A 224 -17.95 -3.29 9.46
C LEU A 224 -18.41 -4.66 9.97
N THR A 225 -17.84 -5.74 9.43
CA THR A 225 -18.32 -7.12 9.66
C THR A 225 -17.16 -8.13 9.67
N SER A 226 -17.48 -9.43 9.78
CA SER A 226 -16.49 -10.51 9.75
C SER A 226 -15.93 -10.75 8.34
N LEU A 227 -14.74 -11.35 8.27
CA LEU A 227 -14.13 -11.78 7.01
C LEU A 227 -15.08 -12.66 6.18
N ASP A 228 -15.78 -13.60 6.83
CA ASP A 228 -16.73 -14.49 6.16
C ASP A 228 -17.86 -13.74 5.43
N GLN A 229 -18.39 -12.67 6.04
CA GLN A 229 -19.42 -11.83 5.39
C GLN A 229 -18.84 -11.01 4.24
N VAL A 230 -17.61 -10.51 4.38
CA VAL A 230 -16.88 -9.82 3.30
C VAL A 230 -16.64 -10.76 2.13
N MET A 231 -16.17 -11.99 2.36
CA MET A 231 -15.95 -12.99 1.32
C MET A 231 -17.23 -13.38 0.58
N GLY A 232 -18.39 -13.23 1.25
CA GLY A 232 -19.70 -13.39 0.63
C GLY A 232 -20.14 -12.23 -0.27
N CYS A 233 -19.32 -11.24 -0.62
CA CYS A 233 -19.68 -10.12 -1.51
C CYS A 233 -19.60 -10.47 -3.01
N ASP A 234 -20.16 -9.61 -3.88
CA ASP A 234 -20.10 -9.81 -5.34
C ASP A 234 -18.72 -9.44 -5.89
N VAL A 235 -18.07 -8.46 -5.26
CA VAL A 235 -16.68 -8.08 -5.49
C VAL A 235 -15.97 -8.06 -4.15
N VAL A 236 -14.81 -8.72 -4.04
CA VAL A 236 -14.00 -8.76 -2.82
C VAL A 236 -12.61 -8.23 -3.15
N ILE A 237 -12.14 -7.22 -2.42
CA ILE A 237 -10.89 -6.51 -2.71
C ILE A 237 -9.97 -6.62 -1.49
N SER A 238 -8.81 -7.25 -1.66
CA SER A 238 -7.78 -7.37 -0.64
C SER A 238 -6.84 -6.17 -0.62
N LEU A 239 -6.74 -5.52 0.54
CA LEU A 239 -6.02 -4.27 0.80
C LEU A 239 -5.18 -4.32 2.10
N VAL A 240 -5.02 -5.51 2.68
CA VAL A 240 -4.28 -5.70 3.93
C VAL A 240 -2.77 -5.72 3.71
N PRO A 241 -1.95 -5.20 4.63
CA PRO A 241 -0.51 -5.43 4.60
C PRO A 241 -0.19 -6.92 4.81
N LEU A 242 1.02 -7.36 4.42
CA LEU A 242 1.54 -8.67 4.83
C LEU A 242 2.15 -8.57 6.23
N THR A 243 1.60 -9.35 7.14
CA THR A 243 1.97 -9.44 8.56
C THR A 243 1.87 -10.91 8.97
N PRO A 244 2.43 -11.31 10.14
CA PRO A 244 2.23 -12.66 10.65
C PRO A 244 0.74 -13.06 10.76
N GLU A 245 -0.14 -12.10 11.07
CA GLU A 245 -1.58 -12.33 11.20
C GLU A 245 -2.33 -12.42 9.86
N THR A 246 -1.80 -11.81 8.80
CA THR A 246 -2.44 -11.77 7.46
C THR A 246 -1.83 -12.73 6.47
N GLN A 247 -0.65 -13.29 6.75
CA GLN A 247 -0.01 -14.31 5.91
C GLN A 247 -0.88 -15.57 5.86
N GLY A 248 -1.28 -15.97 4.65
CA GLY A 248 -2.14 -17.12 4.40
C GLY A 248 -3.53 -17.01 5.03
N MET A 249 -4.02 -15.80 5.35
CA MET A 249 -5.33 -15.64 6.00
C MET A 249 -6.51 -15.98 5.07
N ILE A 250 -6.31 -15.91 3.76
CA ILE A 250 -7.32 -16.30 2.76
C ILE A 250 -6.95 -17.70 2.25
N THR A 251 -7.55 -18.71 2.85
CA THR A 251 -7.33 -20.13 2.52
C THR A 251 -8.44 -20.67 1.61
N ALA A 252 -8.42 -21.96 1.32
CA ALA A 252 -9.52 -22.65 0.64
C ALA A 252 -10.88 -22.40 1.32
N ARG A 253 -10.93 -22.30 2.66
CA ARG A 253 -12.17 -22.06 3.40
C ARG A 253 -12.81 -20.73 3.02
N GLU A 254 -12.04 -19.65 3.05
CA GLU A 254 -12.51 -18.30 2.71
C GLU A 254 -12.87 -18.20 1.23
N LEU A 255 -12.07 -18.81 0.36
CA LEU A 255 -12.30 -18.81 -1.09
C LEU A 255 -13.58 -19.56 -1.48
N ASP A 256 -13.96 -20.60 -0.74
CA ASP A 256 -15.22 -21.33 -0.94
C ASP A 256 -16.46 -20.52 -0.51
N LEU A 257 -16.30 -19.41 0.22
CA LEU A 257 -17.39 -18.48 0.54
C LEU A 257 -17.70 -17.52 -0.63
N LEU A 258 -16.79 -17.39 -1.60
CA LEU A 258 -17.04 -16.59 -2.81
C LEU A 258 -18.22 -17.18 -3.58
N ARG A 259 -19.24 -16.35 -3.79
CA ARG A 259 -20.42 -16.72 -4.58
C ARG A 259 -20.03 -16.99 -6.04
N PRO A 260 -20.71 -17.92 -6.74
CA PRO A 260 -20.63 -17.99 -8.19
C PRO A 260 -20.91 -16.62 -8.81
N GLY A 261 -20.07 -16.20 -9.76
CA GLY A 261 -20.03 -14.88 -10.39
C GLY A 261 -19.24 -13.81 -9.61
N ALA A 262 -18.66 -14.15 -8.45
CA ALA A 262 -17.89 -13.18 -7.68
C ALA A 262 -16.56 -12.83 -8.36
N VAL A 263 -16.10 -11.60 -8.11
CA VAL A 263 -14.78 -11.10 -8.52
C VAL A 263 -13.90 -10.94 -7.28
N PHE A 264 -12.77 -11.64 -7.27
CA PHE A 264 -11.73 -11.45 -6.26
C PHE A 264 -10.61 -10.57 -6.82
N VAL A 265 -10.27 -9.49 -6.13
CA VAL A 265 -9.20 -8.56 -6.51
C VAL A 265 -8.12 -8.57 -5.43
N ASN A 266 -6.87 -8.79 -5.82
CA ASN A 266 -5.74 -8.66 -4.92
C ASN A 266 -4.73 -7.63 -5.46
N VAL A 267 -4.67 -6.47 -4.79
CA VAL A 267 -3.66 -5.41 -5.00
C VAL A 267 -2.81 -5.19 -3.74
N SER A 268 -2.79 -6.20 -2.86
CA SER A 268 -2.13 -6.13 -1.55
C SER A 268 -0.75 -6.81 -1.57
N ARG A 269 -0.68 -8.07 -1.12
CA ARG A 269 0.48 -8.96 -1.22
C ARG A 269 0.02 -10.36 -1.63
N GLY A 270 0.83 -11.09 -2.38
CA GLY A 270 0.48 -12.43 -2.85
C GLY A 270 0.29 -13.42 -1.70
N ALA A 271 1.23 -13.42 -0.75
CA ALA A 271 1.27 -14.33 0.40
C ALA A 271 0.11 -14.16 1.42
N VAL A 272 -0.78 -13.18 1.22
CA VAL A 272 -2.04 -13.06 1.99
C VAL A 272 -3.02 -14.18 1.62
N VAL A 273 -2.90 -14.70 0.39
CA VAL A 273 -3.76 -15.74 -0.17
C VAL A 273 -2.97 -17.03 -0.37
N ASP A 274 -3.55 -18.17 0.01
CA ASP A 274 -3.06 -19.46 -0.48
C ASP A 274 -3.29 -19.53 -2.00
N GLN A 275 -2.24 -19.22 -2.77
CA GLN A 275 -2.32 -19.17 -4.23
C GLN A 275 -2.72 -20.52 -4.85
N ALA A 276 -2.31 -21.64 -4.23
CA ALA A 276 -2.69 -22.96 -4.70
C ALA A 276 -4.19 -23.23 -4.47
N ALA A 277 -4.75 -22.77 -3.34
CA ALA A 277 -6.19 -22.82 -3.11
C ALA A 277 -6.97 -21.91 -4.08
N LEU A 278 -6.46 -20.70 -4.35
CA LEU A 278 -7.07 -19.79 -5.32
C LEU A 278 -7.10 -20.41 -6.72
N ILE A 279 -6.00 -21.02 -7.16
CA ILE A 279 -5.92 -21.76 -8.44
C ILE A 279 -7.01 -22.84 -8.50
N ARG A 280 -7.13 -23.70 -7.48
CA ARG A 280 -8.16 -24.74 -7.43
C ARG A 280 -9.59 -24.17 -7.46
N ARG A 281 -9.81 -23.03 -6.80
CA ARG A 281 -11.10 -22.34 -6.82
C ARG A 281 -11.42 -21.80 -8.21
N LEU A 282 -10.44 -21.22 -8.90
CA LEU A 282 -10.57 -20.66 -10.25
C LEU A 282 -10.79 -21.74 -11.32
N GLU A 283 -10.23 -22.94 -11.16
CA GLU A 283 -10.45 -24.08 -12.05
C GLU A 283 -11.92 -24.51 -12.13
N ARG A 284 -12.74 -24.17 -11.12
CA ARG A 284 -14.19 -24.42 -11.14
C ARG A 284 -14.94 -23.53 -12.14
N ASN A 285 -14.30 -22.47 -12.66
CA ASN A 285 -14.84 -21.58 -13.70
C ASN A 285 -16.21 -20.99 -13.34
N ASP A 286 -16.32 -20.51 -12.11
CA ASP A 286 -17.51 -19.87 -11.57
C ASP A 286 -17.17 -18.58 -10.81
N ILE A 287 -15.90 -18.21 -10.69
CA ILE A 287 -15.45 -16.92 -10.17
C ILE A 287 -14.39 -16.31 -11.09
N VAL A 288 -14.12 -15.02 -10.93
CA VAL A 288 -13.06 -14.29 -11.64
C VAL A 288 -12.06 -13.74 -10.64
N ALA A 289 -10.76 -13.76 -10.98
CA ALA A 289 -9.73 -13.10 -10.20
C ALA A 289 -9.01 -12.01 -11.01
N SER A 290 -8.67 -10.91 -10.36
CA SER A 290 -7.79 -9.86 -10.88
C SER A 290 -6.64 -9.66 -9.88
N LEU A 291 -5.42 -10.01 -10.28
CA LEU A 291 -4.27 -10.13 -9.39
C LEU A 291 -3.14 -9.22 -9.87
N ASP A 292 -2.71 -8.31 -9.00
CA ASP A 292 -1.53 -7.47 -9.22
C ASP A 292 -0.28 -8.04 -8.52
N VAL A 293 -0.47 -8.96 -7.57
CA VAL A 293 0.59 -9.49 -6.69
C VAL A 293 0.51 -11.01 -6.61
N PHE A 294 1.66 -11.66 -6.38
CA PHE A 294 1.82 -13.12 -6.51
C PHE A 294 2.67 -13.71 -5.38
N ASP A 295 2.57 -15.03 -5.19
CA ASP A 295 3.45 -15.77 -4.29
C ASP A 295 3.86 -17.10 -4.95
N PRO A 296 5.13 -17.24 -5.40
CA PRO A 296 6.23 -16.27 -5.32
C PRO A 296 6.08 -15.12 -6.33
N GLU A 297 6.82 -14.02 -6.09
CA GLU A 297 6.91 -12.87 -7.00
C GLU A 297 8.35 -12.70 -7.54
N PRO A 298 8.57 -12.53 -8.86
CA PRO A 298 7.58 -12.41 -9.94
C PRO A 298 6.83 -13.71 -10.23
N LEU A 299 5.62 -13.59 -10.81
CA LEU A 299 4.82 -14.76 -11.19
C LEU A 299 5.62 -15.71 -12.09
N GLU A 300 5.72 -16.98 -11.70
CA GLU A 300 6.51 -17.96 -12.42
C GLU A 300 6.03 -18.15 -13.88
N PRO A 301 6.93 -18.36 -14.86
CA PRO A 301 6.56 -18.54 -16.27
C PRO A 301 5.59 -19.69 -16.55
N ASN A 302 5.66 -20.76 -15.75
CA ASN A 302 4.82 -21.96 -15.87
C ASN A 302 3.57 -21.93 -14.97
N SER A 303 3.29 -20.82 -14.28
CA SER A 303 2.12 -20.72 -13.38
C SER A 303 0.80 -20.90 -14.17
N PRO A 304 -0.13 -21.76 -13.69
CA PRO A 304 -1.45 -21.95 -14.31
C PRO A 304 -2.24 -20.65 -14.50
N LEU A 305 -2.07 -19.68 -13.59
CA LEU A 305 -2.75 -18.39 -13.62
C LEU A 305 -2.58 -17.65 -14.96
N ARG A 306 -1.46 -17.85 -15.66
CA ARG A 306 -1.17 -17.21 -16.96
C ARG A 306 -2.14 -17.64 -18.07
N ASN A 307 -2.66 -18.86 -17.98
CA ASN A 307 -3.50 -19.47 -19.02
C ASN A 307 -4.99 -19.54 -18.66
N MET A 308 -5.35 -19.24 -17.42
CA MET A 308 -6.75 -19.24 -16.98
C MET A 308 -7.56 -18.13 -17.66
N HIS A 309 -8.76 -18.49 -18.14
CA HIS A 309 -9.64 -17.59 -18.87
C HIS A 309 -10.45 -16.65 -17.97
N ASN A 310 -10.40 -16.84 -16.65
CA ASN A 310 -11.11 -16.07 -15.63
C ASN A 310 -10.12 -15.33 -14.72
N VAL A 311 -8.91 -15.06 -15.23
CA VAL A 311 -7.85 -14.37 -14.50
C VAL A 311 -7.32 -13.19 -15.32
N PHE A 312 -7.18 -12.03 -14.66
CA PHE A 312 -6.45 -10.86 -15.16
C PHE A 312 -5.22 -10.62 -14.27
N LEU A 313 -4.07 -10.39 -14.91
CA LEU A 313 -2.76 -10.33 -14.24
C LEU A 313 -2.04 -9.04 -14.57
N THR A 314 -1.47 -8.40 -13.56
CA THR A 314 -0.63 -7.20 -13.72
C THR A 314 0.63 -7.36 -12.87
N PRO A 315 1.79 -6.84 -13.30
CA PRO A 315 3.07 -7.14 -12.65
C PRO A 315 3.38 -6.16 -11.51
N HIS A 316 2.54 -6.13 -10.47
CA HIS A 316 2.69 -5.30 -9.27
C HIS A 316 2.82 -3.80 -9.57
N ILE A 317 1.88 -3.28 -10.36
CA ILE A 317 1.90 -1.90 -10.86
C ILE A 317 0.89 -0.97 -10.15
N ALA A 318 0.14 -1.45 -9.18
CA ALA A 318 -0.87 -0.64 -8.49
C ALA A 318 -0.26 0.55 -7.73
N GLY A 319 0.92 0.36 -7.12
CA GLY A 319 1.49 1.32 -6.17
C GLY A 319 2.42 2.37 -6.75
N VAL A 320 3.31 1.99 -7.66
CA VAL A 320 4.42 2.83 -8.11
C VAL A 320 4.04 3.57 -9.38
N THR A 321 3.62 4.82 -9.24
CA THR A 321 3.42 5.75 -10.37
C THR A 321 4.37 6.94 -10.28
N ALA A 322 4.69 7.59 -11.40
CA ALA A 322 5.61 8.73 -11.42
C ALA A 322 5.31 9.82 -10.37
N PRO A 323 4.04 10.17 -10.07
CA PRO A 323 3.73 11.15 -9.03
C PRO A 323 3.91 10.67 -7.58
N CYS A 324 4.16 9.39 -7.32
CA CYS A 324 4.19 8.86 -5.95
C CYS A 324 5.41 9.33 -5.15
N GLY A 325 6.59 9.31 -5.77
CA GLY A 325 7.84 9.70 -5.09
C GLY A 325 7.77 11.12 -4.52
N PRO A 326 7.52 12.14 -5.36
CA PRO A 326 7.34 13.51 -4.89
C PRO A 326 6.22 13.70 -3.87
N ARG A 327 5.15 12.90 -3.97
CA ARG A 327 4.03 12.95 -3.02
C ARG A 327 4.43 12.45 -1.64
N PHE A 328 5.23 11.38 -1.54
CA PHE A 328 5.79 10.93 -0.26
C PHE A 328 6.60 12.03 0.40
N LEU A 329 7.48 12.68 -0.37
CA LEU A 329 8.31 13.79 0.13
C LEU A 329 7.48 14.99 0.57
N THR A 330 6.43 15.35 -0.19
CA THR A 330 5.53 16.45 0.18
C THR A 330 4.76 16.15 1.47
N LEU A 331 4.28 14.91 1.64
CA LEU A 331 3.63 14.47 2.88
C LEU A 331 4.62 14.47 4.05
N ALA A 332 5.88 14.07 3.83
CA ALA A 332 6.93 14.13 4.84
C ALA A 332 7.23 15.57 5.27
N ALA A 333 7.30 16.51 4.32
CA ALA A 333 7.44 17.93 4.63
C ALA A 333 6.26 18.45 5.49
N ASP A 334 5.02 18.08 5.15
CA ASP A 334 3.85 18.45 5.95
C ASP A 334 3.91 17.88 7.39
N GLU A 335 4.35 16.64 7.57
CA GLU A 335 4.50 16.01 8.88
C GLU A 335 5.63 16.64 9.71
N ILE A 336 6.75 16.99 9.07
CA ILE A 336 7.84 17.76 9.68
C ILE A 336 7.31 19.12 10.14
N ALA A 337 6.64 19.87 9.27
CA ALA A 337 6.10 21.18 9.61
C ALA A 337 5.15 21.10 10.82
N ARG A 338 4.28 20.09 10.85
CA ARG A 338 3.38 19.84 12.00
C ARG A 338 4.16 19.58 13.29
N LYS A 339 5.12 18.65 13.27
CA LYS A 339 5.92 18.28 14.46
C LYS A 339 6.64 19.48 15.04
N PHE A 340 7.30 20.28 14.20
CA PHE A 340 8.12 21.41 14.64
C PHE A 340 7.31 22.68 14.97
N ALA A 341 6.04 22.74 14.56
CA ALA A 341 5.08 23.74 15.04
C ALA A 341 4.32 23.29 16.32
N GLY A 342 4.72 22.18 16.95
CA GLY A 342 4.09 21.67 18.16
C GLY A 342 2.74 20.96 17.92
N HIS A 343 2.39 20.67 16.67
CA HIS A 343 1.21 19.89 16.34
C HIS A 343 1.52 18.39 16.29
N ARG A 344 0.48 17.59 16.51
CA ARG A 344 0.55 16.13 16.30
C ARG A 344 0.66 15.80 14.81
N THR A 345 1.56 14.88 14.48
CA THR A 345 1.66 14.20 13.19
C THR A 345 0.38 13.42 12.88
N ARG A 346 0.04 13.30 11.59
CA ARG A 346 -1.15 12.58 11.10
C ARG A 346 -0.83 11.12 10.79
N HIS A 347 0.40 10.82 10.43
CA HIS A 347 0.83 9.51 9.95
C HIS A 347 1.85 8.83 10.88
N ASP A 348 1.71 9.07 12.18
CA ASP A 348 2.56 8.49 13.22
C ASP A 348 2.42 6.96 13.28
N LEU A 349 3.56 6.26 13.27
CA LEU A 349 3.67 4.82 13.45
C LEU A 349 3.82 4.42 14.93
N VAL A 350 4.17 5.35 15.81
CA VAL A 350 4.34 5.06 17.24
C VAL A 350 2.97 4.82 17.88
N PRO A 351 2.78 3.74 18.68
CA PRO A 351 1.52 3.45 19.33
C PRO A 351 1.01 4.65 20.13
N ARG A 352 -0.26 5.03 19.89
CA ARG A 352 -0.94 6.17 20.55
C ARG A 352 -0.96 6.10 22.09
N ALA A 353 -0.66 4.93 22.67
CA ALA A 353 -0.61 4.69 24.12
C ALA A 353 0.81 4.77 24.74
N ALA A 354 1.87 4.86 23.92
CA ALA A 354 3.26 4.82 24.39
C ALA A 354 3.84 6.20 24.74
N VAL A 355 3.18 7.30 24.34
CA VAL A 355 3.62 8.66 24.69
C VAL A 355 3.20 8.95 26.13
N LYS A 356 4.10 8.72 27.09
CA LYS A 356 3.94 9.29 28.44
C LYS A 356 3.97 10.81 28.29
N LYS A 357 2.94 11.47 28.83
CA LYS A 357 2.79 12.92 28.87
C LYS A 357 3.96 13.61 29.54
#